data_AF-A0A7C5K4H6-F1
#
_entry.id   AF-A0A7C5K4H6-F1
#
_cell.length_a   1.000
_cell.length_b   1.000
_cell.length_c   1.000
_cell.angle_alpha   90.00
_cell.angle_beta   90.00
_cell.angle_gamma   90.00
#
_symmetry.space_group_name_H-M   'P 1'
#
loop_
_entity.id
_entity.type
_entity.pdbx_description
1 polymer ?
#
loop_
_entity_poly.entity_id
_entity_poly.type
_entity_poly.pdbx_seq_one_letter_code
_entity_poly.pdbx_strand_id
1 'polypeptide(L)'
;MEILHGLMDGQVLQRDQRGRGHARMTGVTRATGDVEIRIGKRWQVAGRAANGSFHATLTGLKAGGPYRVELRIGTERLTVRDVFVGDVWILAGQSNMQGVGNLCDAPEPHPWVRCFSMADEWRRAEEPLHYLAEAVDVVHNGYGVGPNRPPRAKLERDRRALLKGVSPGLAFGVEMVRRTGVPQGLIACAHGGTSMTQWSPALRDKGGASLYGAMLRRYRKLGQPVAGVLWYQGESDADLEASPKYTDRMVELVAAVRRDTGLPGLPWYIVQLGRHTSTEHSLAWNSIQEQQRRLPGVIRHLDVAPAVDLELDDGIHISGRGQQILGKRLARLACKSPGIVLEKIEVVPTPVMLNAQMAASLRLTYRNVAGKLESQGLPTGFALLNQHGHDTLGIFKTTLHGNQVLLHTAMPQMQLERMTVSYGHGRLPYCNITDSEGMSLPVM
;
A
#
# COMPACT_ATOMS: atom_id res chain seq x y z
N MET A 1 -32.21 -7.73 18.61
CA MET A 1 -31.63 -8.14 17.33
C MET A 1 -30.26 -7.51 17.21
N GLU A 2 -29.25 -8.29 16.83
CA GLU A 2 -27.85 -7.85 16.71
C GLU A 2 -27.22 -8.54 15.50
N ILE A 3 -26.45 -7.80 14.70
CA ILE A 3 -25.63 -8.36 13.60
C ILE A 3 -24.29 -8.82 14.19
N LEU A 4 -23.93 -10.09 13.98
CA LEU A 4 -22.65 -10.66 14.42
C LEU A 4 -21.60 -10.67 13.31
N HIS A 5 -22.03 -10.84 12.05
CA HIS A 5 -21.16 -10.84 10.88
C HIS A 5 -21.79 -10.06 9.74
N GLY A 6 -20.97 -9.33 8.97
CA GLY A 6 -21.42 -8.58 7.80
C GLY A 6 -21.50 -7.07 8.05
N LEU A 7 -22.68 -6.50 7.85
CA LEU A 7 -22.90 -5.06 7.77
C LEU A 7 -22.65 -4.33 9.11
N MET A 8 -21.85 -3.27 9.09
CA MET A 8 -21.46 -2.47 10.28
C MET A 8 -21.70 -0.97 10.05
N ASP A 9 -21.88 -0.22 11.14
CA ASP A 9 -21.92 1.24 11.10
C ASP A 9 -20.62 1.79 10.49
N GLY A 10 -20.72 2.78 9.58
CA GLY A 10 -19.56 3.41 8.96
C GLY A 10 -18.85 2.60 7.86
N GLN A 11 -19.34 1.40 7.54
CA GLN A 11 -18.69 0.49 6.59
C GLN A 11 -18.70 1.01 5.16
N VAL A 12 -17.59 0.79 4.43
CA VAL A 12 -17.58 0.83 2.97
C VAL A 12 -17.76 -0.58 2.41
N LEU A 13 -18.77 -0.75 1.57
CA LEU A 13 -19.02 -1.97 0.80
C LEU A 13 -18.25 -1.92 -0.52
N GLN A 14 -17.50 -2.98 -0.84
CA GLN A 14 -16.83 -3.11 -2.12
C GLN A 14 -17.86 -3.16 -3.26
N ARG A 15 -17.75 -2.23 -4.21
CA ARG A 15 -18.57 -2.20 -5.41
C ARG A 15 -18.15 -3.28 -6.42
N ASP A 16 -19.12 -3.81 -7.15
CA ASP A 16 -18.91 -4.65 -8.32
C ASP A 16 -18.62 -3.81 -9.59
N GLN A 17 -18.43 -4.49 -10.72
CA GLN A 17 -18.18 -3.85 -12.02
C GLN A 17 -19.33 -2.95 -12.51
N ARG A 18 -20.53 -3.09 -11.95
CA ARG A 18 -21.70 -2.25 -12.24
C ARG A 18 -21.82 -1.09 -11.25
N GLY A 19 -20.83 -0.89 -10.39
CA GLY A 19 -20.81 0.15 -9.36
C GLY A 19 -21.84 -0.11 -8.26
N ARG A 20 -22.11 -1.38 -7.92
CA ARG A 20 -23.06 -1.75 -6.86
C ARG A 20 -22.41 -2.55 -5.73
N GLY A 21 -22.76 -2.23 -4.49
CA GLY A 21 -22.33 -2.92 -3.28
C GLY A 21 -23.38 -3.92 -2.81
N HIS A 22 -22.89 -4.98 -2.19
CA HIS A 22 -23.69 -6.06 -1.64
C HIS A 22 -23.15 -6.42 -0.26
N ALA A 23 -24.02 -6.83 0.66
CA ALA A 23 -23.61 -7.30 1.98
C ALA A 23 -24.44 -8.52 2.38
N ARG A 24 -23.76 -9.57 2.81
CA ARG A 24 -24.38 -10.69 3.54
C ARG A 24 -24.22 -10.42 5.02
N MET A 25 -25.26 -10.66 5.80
CA MET A 25 -25.21 -10.49 7.23
C MET A 25 -25.89 -11.63 7.96
N THR A 26 -25.32 -12.00 9.10
CA THR A 26 -25.90 -12.96 10.04
C THR A 26 -25.88 -12.37 11.44
N GLY A 27 -26.82 -12.82 12.26
CA GLY A 27 -26.95 -12.28 13.60
C GLY A 27 -27.93 -13.06 14.46
N VAL A 28 -28.21 -12.51 15.64
CA VAL A 28 -29.11 -13.09 16.64
C VAL A 28 -30.36 -12.24 16.81
N THR A 29 -31.48 -12.90 17.07
CA THR A 29 -32.80 -12.27 17.21
C THR A 29 -33.72 -13.17 18.03
N ARG A 30 -34.67 -12.60 18.78
CA ARG A 30 -35.70 -13.38 19.46
C ARG A 30 -36.92 -13.59 18.56
N ALA A 31 -37.10 -12.74 17.56
CA ALA A 31 -38.17 -12.84 16.58
C ALA A 31 -37.92 -13.94 15.53
N THR A 32 -39.00 -14.49 14.98
CA THR A 32 -39.00 -15.43 13.86
C THR A 32 -39.76 -14.83 12.67
N GLY A 33 -39.44 -15.26 11.44
CA GLY A 33 -40.13 -14.81 10.23
C GLY A 33 -39.23 -14.14 9.21
N ASP A 34 -39.79 -13.23 8.41
CA ASP A 34 -39.05 -12.48 7.39
C ASP A 34 -38.12 -11.43 8.00
N VAL A 35 -36.88 -11.38 7.50
CA VAL A 35 -36.00 -10.23 7.70
C VAL A 35 -36.25 -9.26 6.57
N GLU A 36 -36.79 -8.10 6.90
CA GLU A 36 -37.01 -7.04 5.92
C GLU A 36 -35.93 -5.95 6.07
N ILE A 37 -35.44 -5.47 4.93
CA ILE A 37 -34.49 -4.36 4.84
C ILE A 37 -35.16 -3.18 4.12
N ARG A 38 -34.83 -1.97 4.57
CA ARG A 38 -35.21 -0.73 3.90
C ARG A 38 -34.02 0.21 3.78
N ILE A 39 -33.90 0.80 2.60
CA ILE A 39 -33.08 1.97 2.32
C ILE A 39 -34.02 3.02 1.73
N GLY A 40 -34.23 4.13 2.43
CA GLY A 40 -35.24 5.12 2.05
C GLY A 40 -36.65 4.72 2.47
N LYS A 41 -37.59 4.56 1.53
CA LYS A 41 -39.04 4.48 1.85
C LYS A 41 -39.64 3.06 1.89
N ARG A 42 -39.17 2.11 1.08
CA ARG A 42 -39.80 0.78 0.92
C ARG A 42 -39.05 -0.32 1.66
N TRP A 43 -39.79 -1.15 2.40
CA TRP A 43 -39.31 -2.41 2.96
C TRP A 43 -39.33 -3.51 1.90
N GLN A 44 -38.35 -4.41 1.98
CA GLN A 44 -38.23 -5.57 1.10
C GLN A 44 -37.72 -6.75 1.92
N VAL A 45 -38.24 -7.94 1.66
CA VAL A 45 -37.74 -9.18 2.26
C VAL A 45 -36.33 -9.44 1.74
N ALA A 46 -35.39 -9.63 2.66
CA ALA A 46 -33.97 -9.80 2.38
C ALA A 46 -33.39 -11.10 2.99
N GLY A 47 -34.18 -11.84 3.76
CA GLY A 47 -33.76 -13.09 4.37
C GLY A 47 -34.77 -13.61 5.39
N ARG A 48 -34.33 -14.54 6.25
CA ARG A 48 -35.19 -15.23 7.23
C ARG A 48 -34.55 -15.31 8.60
N ALA A 49 -35.41 -15.35 9.61
CA ALA A 49 -35.06 -15.55 11.01
C ALA A 49 -35.74 -16.79 11.58
N ALA A 50 -34.95 -17.66 12.19
CA ALA A 50 -35.38 -18.89 12.82
C ALA A 50 -34.37 -19.33 13.89
N ASN A 51 -34.84 -20.06 14.90
CA ASN A 51 -34.01 -20.70 15.92
C ASN A 51 -33.02 -19.74 16.61
N GLY A 52 -33.47 -18.52 16.95
CA GLY A 52 -32.65 -17.51 17.64
C GLY A 52 -31.64 -16.77 16.75
N SER A 53 -31.62 -17.06 15.45
CA SER A 53 -30.66 -16.50 14.49
C SER A 53 -31.36 -15.92 13.27
N PHE A 54 -30.69 -15.03 12.54
CA PHE A 54 -31.15 -14.56 11.24
C PHE A 54 -30.01 -14.48 10.23
N HIS A 55 -30.38 -14.53 8.96
CA HIS A 55 -29.52 -14.17 7.84
C HIS A 55 -30.27 -13.22 6.92
N ALA A 56 -29.55 -12.28 6.31
CA ALA A 56 -30.10 -11.37 5.30
C ALA A 56 -29.05 -10.98 4.27
N THR A 57 -29.50 -10.62 3.07
CA THR A 57 -28.65 -10.11 2.00
C THR A 57 -29.15 -8.75 1.52
N LEU A 58 -28.30 -7.73 1.66
CA LEU A 58 -28.46 -6.46 0.98
C LEU A 58 -27.83 -6.57 -0.41
N THR A 59 -28.59 -6.31 -1.48
CA THR A 59 -28.11 -6.39 -2.86
C THR A 59 -28.27 -5.08 -3.59
N GLY A 60 -27.29 -4.77 -4.45
CA GLY A 60 -27.45 -3.80 -5.52
C GLY A 60 -27.46 -2.33 -5.09
N LEU A 61 -26.85 -1.98 -3.95
CA LEU A 61 -26.77 -0.61 -3.47
C LEU A 61 -25.80 0.19 -4.35
N LYS A 62 -26.23 1.33 -4.93
CA LYS A 62 -25.39 2.11 -5.83
C LYS A 62 -24.17 2.70 -5.10
N ALA A 63 -23.05 2.87 -5.81
CA ALA A 63 -21.89 3.60 -5.32
C ALA A 63 -22.27 4.99 -4.77
N GLY A 64 -21.68 5.38 -3.63
CA GLY A 64 -22.00 6.60 -2.90
C GLY A 64 -22.38 6.34 -1.44
N GLY A 65 -23.25 7.18 -0.90
CA GLY A 65 -23.66 7.21 0.51
C GLY A 65 -23.51 8.60 1.12
N PRO A 66 -23.64 8.75 2.45
CA PRO A 66 -23.98 7.69 3.40
C PRO A 66 -25.41 7.19 3.25
N TYR A 67 -25.59 5.88 3.33
CA TYR A 67 -26.89 5.21 3.38
C TYR A 67 -27.26 4.87 4.83
N ARG A 68 -28.54 4.97 5.14
CA ARG A 68 -29.15 4.43 6.36
C ARG A 68 -29.88 3.14 6.00
N VAL A 69 -29.41 2.02 6.53
CA VAL A 69 -29.98 0.69 6.30
C VAL A 69 -30.77 0.29 7.53
N GLU A 70 -32.08 0.14 7.37
CA GLU A 70 -32.97 -0.28 8.46
C GLU A 70 -33.35 -1.74 8.28
N LEU A 71 -33.34 -2.51 9.36
CA LEU A 71 -33.74 -3.91 9.42
C LEU A 71 -34.93 -4.06 10.37
N ARG A 72 -35.85 -4.97 10.05
CA ARG A 72 -36.88 -5.42 10.98
C ARG A 72 -37.18 -6.90 10.85
N ILE A 73 -37.54 -7.51 11.98
CA ILE A 73 -38.04 -8.89 12.09
C ILE A 73 -39.21 -8.82 13.08
N GLY A 74 -40.44 -8.92 12.59
CA GLY A 74 -41.63 -8.63 13.41
C GLY A 74 -41.58 -7.22 14.00
N THR A 75 -41.52 -7.12 15.33
CA THR A 75 -41.42 -5.84 16.06
C THR A 75 -39.98 -5.39 16.35
N GLU A 76 -39.00 -6.29 16.26
CA GLU A 76 -37.59 -5.95 16.49
C GLU A 76 -37.05 -5.10 15.32
N ARG A 77 -36.26 -4.08 15.64
CA ARG A 77 -35.66 -3.17 14.66
C ARG A 77 -34.19 -2.92 14.96
N LEU A 78 -33.41 -2.75 13.90
CA LEU A 78 -32.01 -2.34 13.95
C LEU A 78 -31.76 -1.30 12.84
N THR A 79 -30.87 -0.35 13.08
CA THR A 79 -30.43 0.60 12.06
C THR A 79 -28.92 0.53 11.97
N VAL A 80 -28.40 0.33 10.75
CA VAL A 80 -27.00 0.53 10.42
C VAL A 80 -26.86 1.87 9.70
N ARG A 81 -25.98 2.74 10.22
CA ARG A 81 -25.76 4.11 9.78
C ARG A 81 -24.46 4.22 8.98
N ASP A 82 -24.37 5.29 8.20
CA ASP A 82 -23.15 5.66 7.47
C ASP A 82 -22.58 4.53 6.62
N VAL A 83 -23.45 3.78 5.92
CA VAL A 83 -23.03 2.74 4.98
C VAL A 83 -22.64 3.40 3.66
N PHE A 84 -21.47 3.10 3.14
CA PHE A 84 -20.97 3.58 1.86
C PHE A 84 -20.83 2.42 0.87
N VAL A 85 -20.81 2.73 -0.42
CA VAL A 85 -20.45 1.78 -1.48
C VAL A 85 -19.34 2.40 -2.32
N GLY A 86 -18.21 1.71 -2.41
CA GLY A 86 -16.97 2.23 -2.97
C GLY A 86 -15.91 1.16 -3.15
N ASP A 87 -14.63 1.52 -3.08
CA ASP A 87 -13.52 0.58 -3.21
C ASP A 87 -12.85 0.33 -1.84
N VAL A 88 -12.57 -0.93 -1.53
CA VAL A 88 -12.04 -1.40 -0.24
C VAL A 88 -10.65 -2.00 -0.43
N TRP A 89 -9.71 -1.60 0.41
CA TRP A 89 -8.28 -1.87 0.24
C TRP A 89 -7.69 -2.47 1.51
N ILE A 90 -6.84 -3.50 1.38
CA ILE A 90 -6.03 -4.02 2.49
C ILE A 90 -4.71 -3.25 2.53
N LEU A 91 -4.35 -2.71 3.70
CA LEU A 91 -3.08 -2.01 3.93
C LEU A 91 -2.22 -2.85 4.85
N ALA A 92 -1.20 -3.51 4.31
CA ALA A 92 -0.36 -4.45 5.06
C ALA A 92 1.14 -4.22 4.78
N GLY A 93 1.99 -4.81 5.63
CA GLY A 93 3.43 -4.62 5.60
C GLY A 93 3.95 -4.15 6.95
N GLN A 94 5.00 -3.32 6.93
CA GLN A 94 5.70 -2.91 8.15
C GLN A 94 5.53 -1.44 8.51
N SER A 95 6.54 -0.84 9.13
CA SER A 95 6.51 0.45 9.81
C SER A 95 6.08 1.59 8.88
N ASN A 96 6.60 1.66 7.66
CA ASN A 96 6.18 2.68 6.70
C ASN A 96 4.70 2.55 6.26
N MET A 97 4.15 1.34 6.11
CA MET A 97 2.70 1.16 5.88
C MET A 97 1.88 1.43 7.15
N GLN A 98 2.38 1.02 8.31
CA GLN A 98 1.74 1.28 9.61
C GLN A 98 1.57 2.80 9.81
N GLY A 99 2.62 3.54 9.49
CA GLY A 99 2.71 4.98 9.62
C GLY A 99 3.65 5.38 10.76
N VAL A 100 4.82 5.91 10.41
CA VAL A 100 5.80 6.48 11.35
C VAL A 100 6.23 7.90 10.95
N GLY A 101 5.60 8.48 9.93
CA GLY A 101 5.79 9.88 9.56
C GLY A 101 5.25 10.81 10.64
N ASN A 102 5.83 12.01 10.74
CA ASN A 102 5.44 13.05 11.68
C ASN A 102 3.98 13.47 11.49
N LEU A 103 3.18 13.45 12.55
CA LEU A 103 1.75 13.79 12.51
C LEU A 103 1.47 15.26 12.25
N CYS A 104 2.45 16.15 12.43
CA CYS A 104 2.31 17.54 12.02
C CYS A 104 2.13 17.70 10.49
N ASP A 105 2.53 16.69 9.71
CA ASP A 105 2.31 16.63 8.27
C ASP A 105 1.15 15.68 7.90
N ALA A 106 0.22 15.39 8.81
CA ALA A 106 -0.93 14.55 8.47
C ALA A 106 -1.84 15.25 7.43
N PRO A 107 -2.32 14.53 6.38
CA PRO A 107 -3.31 15.10 5.48
C PRO A 107 -4.67 15.23 6.18
N GLU A 108 -5.49 16.17 5.73
CA GLU A 108 -6.84 16.37 6.24
C GLU A 108 -7.73 15.13 5.99
N PRO A 109 -8.51 14.68 6.98
CA PRO A 109 -9.49 13.61 6.81
C PRO A 109 -10.56 13.96 5.76
N HIS A 110 -10.99 12.97 4.97
CA HIS A 110 -12.04 13.15 3.97
C HIS A 110 -13.34 12.43 4.35
N PRO A 111 -14.54 13.04 4.19
CA PRO A 111 -15.82 12.44 4.63
C PRO A 111 -16.17 11.08 4.01
N TRP A 112 -15.64 10.79 2.82
CA TRP A 112 -15.84 9.54 2.08
C TRP A 112 -14.70 8.53 2.22
N VAL A 113 -13.71 8.79 3.06
CA VAL A 113 -12.63 7.84 3.35
C VAL A 113 -12.84 7.28 4.75
N ARG A 114 -13.01 5.96 4.84
CA ARG A 114 -13.22 5.24 6.09
C ARG A 114 -12.09 4.26 6.33
N CYS A 115 -11.78 4.03 7.59
CA CYS A 115 -10.81 3.03 8.01
C CYS A 115 -11.51 1.97 8.85
N PHE A 116 -11.31 0.70 8.50
CA PHE A 116 -11.56 -0.41 9.40
C PHE A 116 -10.36 -0.53 10.34
N SER A 117 -10.54 -0.02 11.55
CA SER A 117 -9.47 0.19 12.54
C SER A 117 -8.92 -1.10 13.10
N MET A 118 -7.77 -1.02 13.78
CA MET A 118 -7.19 -2.16 14.49
C MET A 118 -8.13 -2.69 15.59
N ALA A 119 -9.07 -1.87 16.07
CA ALA A 119 -10.14 -2.27 16.99
C ALA A 119 -11.31 -3.05 16.32
N ASP A 120 -11.23 -3.36 15.02
CA ASP A 120 -12.31 -3.94 14.21
C ASP A 120 -13.57 -3.05 14.13
N GLU A 121 -13.39 -1.72 14.14
CA GLU A 121 -14.48 -0.76 14.01
C GLU A 121 -14.27 0.09 12.76
N TRP A 122 -15.34 0.39 12.01
CA TRP A 122 -15.26 1.39 10.94
C TRP A 122 -15.36 2.79 11.52
N ARG A 123 -14.43 3.66 11.14
CA ARG A 123 -14.40 5.07 11.51
C ARG A 123 -14.05 5.94 10.31
N ARG A 124 -14.27 7.26 10.41
CA ARG A 124 -13.64 8.20 9.47
C ARG A 124 -12.13 7.98 9.53
N ALA A 125 -11.49 7.91 8.38
CA ALA A 125 -10.06 7.68 8.31
C ALA A 125 -9.31 8.94 8.80
N GLU A 126 -8.53 8.78 9.86
CA GLU A 126 -7.72 9.84 10.48
C GLU A 126 -6.40 9.21 10.93
N GLU A 127 -5.28 9.93 10.73
CA GLU A 127 -3.98 9.42 11.15
C GLU A 127 -3.86 9.41 12.69
N PRO A 128 -3.15 8.42 13.28
CA PRO A 128 -2.61 7.22 12.63
C PRO A 128 -3.71 6.23 12.22
N LEU A 129 -3.68 5.73 10.98
CA LEU A 129 -4.61 4.67 10.56
C LEU A 129 -4.42 3.38 11.38
N HIS A 130 -3.16 2.98 11.58
CA HIS A 130 -2.79 1.82 12.38
C HIS A 130 -2.39 2.24 13.79
N TYR A 131 -3.25 1.95 14.77
CA TYR A 131 -2.91 2.08 16.18
C TYR A 131 -2.85 0.69 16.81
N LEU A 132 -1.65 0.17 17.01
CA LEU A 132 -1.49 -1.24 17.41
C LEU A 132 -2.05 -1.53 18.81
N ALA A 133 -2.02 -0.56 19.73
CA ALA A 133 -2.51 -0.77 21.09
C ALA A 133 -4.02 -1.09 21.13
N GLU A 134 -4.83 -0.53 20.24
CA GLU A 134 -6.26 -0.88 20.16
C GLU A 134 -6.53 -2.19 19.39
N ALA A 135 -5.51 -2.91 18.92
CA ALA A 135 -5.69 -4.11 18.13
C ALA A 135 -6.51 -5.18 18.87
N VAL A 136 -7.39 -5.87 18.14
CA VAL A 136 -8.06 -7.09 18.65
C VAL A 136 -7.08 -8.27 18.71
N ASP A 137 -6.20 -8.36 17.71
CA ASP A 137 -5.26 -9.47 17.55
C ASP A 137 -4.02 -9.32 18.45
N VAL A 138 -3.73 -10.37 19.22
CA VAL A 138 -2.67 -10.39 20.24
C VAL A 138 -1.27 -10.18 19.65
N VAL A 139 -1.05 -10.54 18.39
CA VAL A 139 0.24 -10.34 17.71
C VAL A 139 0.68 -8.87 17.66
N HIS A 140 -0.26 -7.91 17.78
CA HIS A 140 0.04 -6.48 17.68
C HIS A 140 0.28 -5.78 19.02
N ASN A 141 -0.29 -6.27 20.12
CA ASN A 141 -0.25 -5.57 21.42
C ASN A 141 0.10 -6.46 22.62
N GLY A 142 0.20 -7.77 22.43
CA GLY A 142 0.54 -8.73 23.48
C GLY A 142 -0.59 -9.10 24.45
N TYR A 143 -1.70 -8.36 24.50
CA TYR A 143 -2.81 -8.60 25.45
C TYR A 143 -4.17 -8.93 24.80
N GLY A 144 -4.35 -8.68 23.50
CA GLY A 144 -5.59 -8.96 22.76
C GLY A 144 -6.83 -8.26 23.35
N VAL A 145 -7.93 -9.00 23.53
CA VAL A 145 -9.20 -8.53 24.14
C VAL A 145 -9.36 -8.99 25.60
N GLY A 146 -8.28 -9.41 26.24
CA GLY A 146 -8.30 -9.93 27.62
C GLY A 146 -8.39 -8.85 28.71
N PRO A 147 -8.46 -9.26 29.99
CA PRO A 147 -8.60 -8.35 31.14
C PRO A 147 -7.41 -7.37 31.30
N ASN A 148 -6.26 -7.71 30.71
CA ASN A 148 -5.06 -6.86 30.73
C ASN A 148 -5.12 -5.70 29.72
N ARG A 149 -6.17 -5.63 28.89
CA ARG A 149 -6.34 -4.58 27.89
C ARG A 149 -6.58 -3.22 28.57
N PRO A 150 -5.84 -2.16 28.21
CA PRO A 150 -6.11 -0.82 28.70
C PRO A 150 -7.53 -0.34 28.38
N PRO A 151 -8.19 0.42 29.28
CA PRO A 151 -9.52 0.97 29.01
C PRO A 151 -9.52 1.87 27.76
N ARG A 152 -10.64 1.87 27.02
CA ARG A 152 -10.79 2.66 25.78
C ARG A 152 -10.42 4.13 25.97
N ALA A 153 -10.85 4.76 27.07
CA ALA A 153 -10.53 6.15 27.36
C ALA A 153 -9.02 6.43 27.47
N LYS A 154 -8.24 5.48 28.01
CA LYS A 154 -6.78 5.57 28.06
C LYS A 154 -6.19 5.46 26.66
N LEU A 155 -6.62 4.47 25.88
CA LEU A 155 -6.15 4.27 24.50
C LEU A 155 -6.42 5.50 23.62
N GLU A 156 -7.60 6.11 23.72
CA GLU A 156 -7.93 7.33 22.97
C GLU A 156 -7.08 8.53 23.40
N ARG A 157 -6.83 8.70 24.70
CA ARG A 157 -5.95 9.74 25.21
C ARG A 157 -4.52 9.54 24.71
N ASP A 158 -4.00 8.33 24.80
CA ASP A 158 -2.63 7.99 24.40
C ASP A 158 -2.48 8.13 22.87
N ARG A 159 -3.50 7.74 22.09
CA ARG A 159 -3.56 7.96 20.63
C ARG A 159 -3.41 9.44 20.26
N ARG A 160 -4.10 10.34 20.97
CA ARG A 160 -4.04 11.79 20.73
C ARG A 160 -2.70 12.42 21.10
N ALA A 161 -1.91 11.75 21.93
CA ALA A 161 -0.58 12.21 22.35
C ALA A 161 0.55 11.77 21.41
N LEU A 162 0.26 10.97 20.39
CA LEU A 162 1.26 10.52 19.42
C LEU A 162 1.80 11.69 18.61
N LEU A 163 3.11 11.64 18.33
CA LEU A 163 3.80 12.58 17.43
C LEU A 163 4.05 11.97 16.04
N LYS A 164 3.95 10.64 15.92
CA LYS A 164 4.18 9.86 14.72
C LYS A 164 2.94 9.07 14.36
N GLY A 165 2.72 8.85 13.08
CA GLY A 165 1.55 8.11 12.64
C GLY A 165 1.14 8.26 11.18
N VAL A 166 1.74 9.20 10.43
CA VAL A 166 1.37 9.39 9.03
C VAL A 166 1.80 8.19 8.21
N SER A 167 0.86 7.64 7.44
CA SER A 167 0.99 6.50 6.55
C SER A 167 0.63 6.93 5.12
N PRO A 168 0.91 6.11 4.08
CA PRO A 168 0.46 6.45 2.73
C PRO A 168 -1.06 6.22 2.56
N GLY A 169 -1.72 5.57 3.52
CA GLY A 169 -3.09 5.09 3.39
C GLY A 169 -4.15 6.19 3.30
N LEU A 170 -4.07 7.23 4.15
CA LEU A 170 -5.08 8.29 4.13
C LEU A 170 -4.98 9.10 2.83
N ALA A 171 -3.76 9.51 2.47
CA ALA A 171 -3.52 10.21 1.20
C ALA A 171 -3.92 9.38 -0.03
N PHE A 172 -3.66 8.07 -0.01
CA PHE A 172 -4.16 7.14 -1.03
C PHE A 172 -5.68 7.19 -1.13
N GLY A 173 -6.40 7.07 -0.01
CA GLY A 173 -7.86 7.09 0.01
C GLY A 173 -8.41 8.43 -0.52
N VAL A 174 -7.84 9.55 -0.12
CA VAL A 174 -8.23 10.89 -0.60
C VAL A 174 -8.01 11.01 -2.11
N GLU A 175 -6.85 10.59 -2.60
CA GLU A 175 -6.53 10.63 -4.02
C GLU A 175 -7.42 9.69 -4.84
N MET A 176 -7.76 8.52 -4.30
CA MET A 176 -8.69 7.59 -4.95
C MET A 176 -10.10 8.16 -5.03
N VAL A 177 -10.59 8.89 -4.01
CA VAL A 177 -11.86 9.63 -4.13
C VAL A 177 -11.78 10.62 -5.29
N ARG A 178 -10.69 11.40 -5.40
CA ARG A 178 -10.49 12.37 -6.48
C ARG A 178 -10.50 11.71 -7.87
N ARG A 179 -9.84 10.55 -8.01
CA ARG A 179 -9.71 9.84 -9.29
C ARG A 179 -10.95 9.05 -9.69
N THR A 180 -11.70 8.51 -8.73
CA THR A 180 -12.80 7.56 -9.01
C THR A 180 -14.20 8.11 -8.72
N GLY A 181 -14.30 9.19 -7.94
CA GLY A 181 -15.57 9.77 -7.52
C GLY A 181 -16.40 8.89 -6.58
N VAL A 182 -15.81 7.87 -5.94
CA VAL A 182 -16.51 6.98 -5.01
C VAL A 182 -15.82 6.89 -3.63
N PRO A 183 -16.57 6.54 -2.57
CA PRO A 183 -16.01 6.28 -1.26
C PRO A 183 -14.89 5.23 -1.23
N GLN A 184 -14.02 5.33 -0.22
CA GLN A 184 -12.87 4.45 -0.06
C GLN A 184 -12.87 3.84 1.35
N GLY A 185 -12.64 2.53 1.44
CA GLY A 185 -12.47 1.79 2.68
C GLY A 185 -11.04 1.29 2.83
N LEU A 186 -10.39 1.57 3.97
CA LEU A 186 -9.01 1.19 4.24
C LEU A 186 -8.96 0.20 5.41
N ILE A 187 -8.54 -1.03 5.16
CA ILE A 187 -8.41 -2.08 6.18
C ILE A 187 -6.98 -2.03 6.73
N ALA A 188 -6.84 -1.55 7.97
CA ALA A 188 -5.55 -1.45 8.64
C ALA A 188 -5.03 -2.85 9.03
N CYS A 189 -3.85 -3.26 8.56
CA CYS A 189 -3.24 -4.57 8.86
C CYS A 189 -1.72 -4.52 9.10
N ALA A 190 -1.04 -3.40 8.88
CA ALA A 190 0.42 -3.32 8.99
C ALA A 190 0.94 -3.32 10.44
N HIS A 191 2.18 -3.79 10.64
CA HIS A 191 2.89 -3.84 11.93
C HIS A 191 4.39 -3.60 11.70
N GLY A 192 4.96 -2.55 12.32
CA GLY A 192 6.37 -2.19 12.22
C GLY A 192 7.36 -3.21 12.78
N GLY A 193 8.56 -3.21 12.19
CA GLY A 193 9.66 -4.08 12.61
C GLY A 193 9.49 -5.55 12.22
N THR A 194 8.66 -5.85 11.22
CA THR A 194 8.35 -7.23 10.83
C THR A 194 9.04 -7.65 9.54
N SER A 195 9.58 -8.86 9.52
CA SER A 195 10.14 -9.51 8.32
C SER A 195 9.11 -10.34 7.53
N MET A 196 9.46 -10.72 6.31
CA MET A 196 8.65 -11.64 5.49
C MET A 196 8.42 -13.00 6.16
N THR A 197 9.33 -13.46 7.02
CA THR A 197 9.14 -14.70 7.81
C THR A 197 7.97 -14.59 8.78
N GLN A 198 7.78 -13.43 9.42
CA GLN A 198 6.66 -13.19 10.34
C GLN A 198 5.32 -13.05 9.59
N TRP A 199 5.38 -12.68 8.31
CA TRP A 199 4.24 -12.63 7.39
C TRP A 199 3.98 -13.96 6.65
N SER A 200 4.73 -15.02 6.95
CA SER A 200 4.61 -16.30 6.24
C SER A 200 3.18 -16.86 6.29
N PRO A 201 2.62 -17.28 5.13
CA PRO A 201 1.33 -17.96 5.07
C PRO A 201 1.26 -19.26 5.89
N ALA A 202 2.41 -19.90 6.18
CA ALA A 202 2.47 -21.07 7.05
C ALA A 202 1.98 -20.78 8.48
N LEU A 203 1.96 -19.50 8.89
CA LEU A 203 1.47 -19.07 10.20
C LEU A 203 -0.04 -18.77 10.22
N ARG A 204 -0.77 -19.01 9.11
CA ARG A 204 -2.22 -18.76 8.99
C ARG A 204 -3.03 -19.33 10.15
N ASP A 205 -2.75 -20.56 10.55
CA ASP A 205 -3.58 -21.30 11.50
C ASP A 205 -3.34 -20.84 12.96
N LYS A 206 -2.39 -19.91 13.18
CA LYS A 206 -2.23 -19.20 14.45
C LYS A 206 -3.24 -18.06 14.64
N GLY A 207 -4.12 -17.79 13.67
CA GLY A 207 -5.17 -16.78 13.78
C GLY A 207 -4.62 -15.40 14.19
N GLY A 208 -5.23 -14.76 15.18
CA GLY A 208 -4.79 -13.45 15.69
C GLY A 208 -3.41 -13.43 16.39
N ALA A 209 -2.74 -14.58 16.51
CA ALA A 209 -1.38 -14.68 17.04
C ALA A 209 -0.29 -14.67 15.94
N SER A 210 -0.66 -14.51 14.66
CA SER A 210 0.28 -14.23 13.56
C SER A 210 -0.19 -13.06 12.70
N LEU A 211 0.73 -12.40 12.00
CA LEU A 211 0.40 -11.25 11.15
C LEU A 211 -0.51 -11.64 9.98
N TYR A 212 -0.16 -12.73 9.30
CA TYR A 212 -0.96 -13.27 8.20
C TYR A 212 -2.34 -13.75 8.68
N GLY A 213 -2.41 -14.45 9.82
CA GLY A 213 -3.66 -14.92 10.41
C GLY A 213 -4.56 -13.77 10.86
N ALA A 214 -4.00 -12.73 11.48
CA ALA A 214 -4.71 -11.51 11.88
C ALA A 214 -5.30 -10.77 10.67
N MET A 215 -4.51 -10.57 9.61
CA MET A 215 -4.99 -9.97 8.35
C MET A 215 -6.17 -10.76 7.75
N LEU A 216 -6.04 -12.09 7.65
CA LEU A 216 -7.13 -12.92 7.12
C LEU A 216 -8.36 -12.93 8.02
N ARG A 217 -8.20 -12.93 9.34
CA ARG A 217 -9.33 -12.83 10.29
C ARG A 217 -10.10 -11.53 10.04
N ARG A 218 -9.40 -10.41 9.86
CA ARG A 218 -9.98 -9.09 9.59
C ARG A 218 -10.73 -9.08 8.24
N TYR A 219 -10.12 -9.62 7.19
CA TYR A 219 -10.80 -9.81 5.89
C TYR A 219 -12.09 -10.64 6.02
N ARG A 220 -12.00 -11.81 6.69
CA ARG A 220 -13.15 -12.71 6.89
C ARG A 220 -14.26 -12.07 7.71
N LYS A 221 -13.93 -11.25 8.72
CA LYS A 221 -14.90 -10.53 9.55
C LYS A 221 -15.77 -9.57 8.73
N LEU A 222 -15.19 -8.92 7.72
CA LEU A 222 -15.92 -8.02 6.83
C LEU A 222 -16.82 -8.76 5.82
N GLY A 223 -16.50 -10.01 5.48
CA GLY A 223 -17.35 -10.87 4.67
C GLY A 223 -17.61 -10.35 3.24
N GLN A 224 -16.70 -9.53 2.71
CA GLN A 224 -16.81 -8.88 1.40
C GLN A 224 -15.49 -8.97 0.62
N PRO A 225 -15.53 -8.93 -0.73
CA PRO A 225 -14.31 -8.81 -1.52
C PRO A 225 -13.63 -7.45 -1.29
N VAL A 226 -12.40 -7.32 -1.80
CA VAL A 226 -11.61 -6.09 -1.77
C VAL A 226 -11.11 -5.76 -3.18
N ALA A 227 -10.88 -4.46 -3.45
CA ALA A 227 -10.37 -3.96 -4.72
C ALA A 227 -8.87 -4.25 -4.93
N GLY A 228 -8.10 -4.39 -3.85
CA GLY A 228 -6.67 -4.66 -3.93
C GLY A 228 -5.95 -4.63 -2.58
N VAL A 229 -4.65 -4.89 -2.64
CA VAL A 229 -3.74 -4.85 -1.49
C VAL A 229 -2.67 -3.78 -1.73
N LEU A 230 -2.45 -2.93 -0.73
CA LEU A 230 -1.29 -2.05 -0.63
C LEU A 230 -0.27 -2.71 0.30
N TRP A 231 0.97 -2.83 -0.18
CA TRP A 231 2.03 -3.51 0.54
C TRP A 231 3.32 -2.68 0.59
N TYR A 232 3.78 -2.34 1.80
CA TYR A 232 5.09 -1.72 1.98
C TYR A 232 5.87 -2.47 3.06
N GLN A 233 6.82 -3.28 2.59
CA GLN A 233 7.73 -4.06 3.43
C GLN A 233 9.03 -4.37 2.68
N GLY A 234 10.08 -4.67 3.43
CA GLY A 234 11.34 -5.22 2.94
C GLY A 234 12.53 -4.76 3.77
N GLU A 235 12.37 -3.70 4.56
CA GLU A 235 13.47 -3.10 5.32
C GLU A 235 14.05 -4.08 6.35
N SER A 236 13.22 -4.90 6.99
CA SER A 236 13.67 -5.94 7.94
C SER A 236 14.21 -7.21 7.29
N ASP A 237 14.17 -7.31 5.95
CA ASP A 237 14.77 -8.40 5.18
C ASP A 237 16.01 -7.93 4.39
N ALA A 238 16.43 -6.67 4.57
CA ALA A 238 17.58 -6.06 3.90
C ALA A 238 18.91 -6.45 4.55
N ASP A 239 19.12 -7.76 4.75
CA ASP A 239 20.36 -8.37 5.21
C ASP A 239 20.84 -9.48 4.25
N LEU A 240 22.05 -9.99 4.44
CA LEU A 240 22.67 -10.96 3.52
C LEU A 240 22.00 -12.34 3.54
N GLU A 241 21.27 -12.68 4.59
CA GLU A 241 20.63 -13.99 4.75
C GLU A 241 19.17 -13.98 4.24
N ALA A 242 18.43 -12.90 4.53
CA ALA A 242 17.02 -12.77 4.18
C ALA A 242 16.82 -12.23 2.76
N SER A 243 17.64 -11.28 2.31
CA SER A 243 17.42 -10.61 1.02
C SER A 243 17.36 -11.57 -0.17
N PRO A 244 18.17 -12.64 -0.29
CA PRO A 244 18.07 -13.55 -1.43
C PRO A 244 16.73 -14.31 -1.52
N LYS A 245 15.94 -14.34 -0.44
CA LYS A 245 14.68 -15.08 -0.34
C LYS A 245 13.45 -14.21 -0.60
N TYR A 246 13.63 -12.89 -0.79
CA TYR A 246 12.51 -11.94 -0.79
C TYR A 246 11.52 -12.18 -1.94
N THR A 247 12.02 -12.39 -3.16
CA THR A 247 11.17 -12.65 -4.34
C THR A 247 10.29 -13.89 -4.13
N ASP A 248 10.87 -15.01 -3.71
CA ASP A 248 10.13 -16.26 -3.49
C ASP A 248 9.07 -16.11 -2.39
N ARG A 249 9.42 -15.43 -1.30
CA ARG A 249 8.47 -15.12 -0.21
C ARG A 249 7.32 -14.23 -0.67
N MET A 250 7.59 -13.26 -1.56
CA MET A 250 6.53 -12.44 -2.16
C MET A 250 5.62 -13.24 -3.08
N VAL A 251 6.17 -14.15 -3.90
CA VAL A 251 5.38 -15.06 -4.73
C VAL A 251 4.47 -15.93 -3.87
N GLU A 252 5.01 -16.53 -2.81
CA GLU A 252 4.26 -17.35 -1.86
C GLU A 252 3.14 -16.55 -1.17
N LEU A 253 3.47 -15.36 -0.65
CA LEU A 253 2.53 -14.48 0.05
C LEU A 253 1.36 -14.09 -0.87
N VAL A 254 1.65 -13.59 -2.08
CA VAL A 254 0.61 -13.15 -3.01
C VAL A 254 -0.28 -14.32 -3.44
N ALA A 255 0.31 -15.47 -3.76
CA ALA A 255 -0.44 -16.67 -4.11
C ALA A 255 -1.34 -17.14 -2.95
N ALA A 256 -0.83 -17.10 -1.72
CA ALA A 256 -1.59 -17.50 -0.54
C ALA A 256 -2.76 -16.56 -0.26
N VAL A 257 -2.56 -15.24 -0.31
CA VAL A 257 -3.64 -14.27 -0.11
C VAL A 257 -4.72 -14.44 -1.18
N ARG A 258 -4.35 -14.58 -2.45
CA ARG A 258 -5.31 -14.80 -3.55
C ARG A 258 -6.15 -16.06 -3.33
N ARG A 259 -5.52 -17.15 -2.92
CA ARG A 259 -6.20 -18.41 -2.59
C ARG A 259 -7.13 -18.25 -1.38
N ASP A 260 -6.61 -17.71 -0.27
CA ASP A 260 -7.32 -17.68 1.01
C ASP A 260 -8.43 -16.62 1.06
N THR A 261 -8.38 -15.63 0.16
CA THR A 261 -9.46 -14.65 -0.07
C THR A 261 -10.47 -15.09 -1.15
N GLY A 262 -10.13 -16.09 -1.97
CA GLY A 262 -10.92 -16.50 -3.13
C GLY A 262 -10.87 -15.53 -4.31
N LEU A 263 -9.83 -14.67 -4.38
CA LEU A 263 -9.67 -13.62 -5.39
C LEU A 263 -8.42 -13.88 -6.25
N PRO A 264 -8.47 -14.75 -7.28
CA PRO A 264 -7.29 -15.17 -8.04
C PRO A 264 -6.61 -14.03 -8.82
N GLY A 265 -7.36 -12.98 -9.16
CA GLY A 265 -6.87 -11.79 -9.86
C GLY A 265 -6.65 -10.57 -8.96
N LEU A 266 -6.62 -10.74 -7.63
CA LEU A 266 -6.50 -9.62 -6.68
C LEU A 266 -5.27 -8.76 -7.01
N PRO A 267 -5.44 -7.46 -7.33
CA PRO A 267 -4.32 -6.55 -7.61
C PRO A 267 -3.49 -6.25 -6.37
N TRP A 268 -2.18 -6.13 -6.56
CA TRP A 268 -1.21 -5.73 -5.54
C TRP A 268 -0.47 -4.47 -6.00
N TYR A 269 -0.39 -3.49 -5.12
CA TYR A 269 0.39 -2.28 -5.34
C TYR A 269 1.41 -2.17 -4.22
N ILE A 270 2.66 -2.43 -4.58
CA ILE A 270 3.76 -2.50 -3.61
C ILE A 270 4.61 -1.24 -3.68
N VAL A 271 5.42 -1.02 -2.65
CA VAL A 271 6.40 0.05 -2.61
C VAL A 271 7.80 -0.51 -2.77
N GLN A 272 8.59 0.04 -3.70
CA GLN A 272 10.02 -0.20 -3.73
C GLN A 272 10.67 0.69 -2.66
N LEU A 273 11.51 0.10 -1.79
CA LEU A 273 12.03 0.76 -0.60
C LEU A 273 12.65 2.13 -0.92
N GLY A 274 12.47 3.07 0.01
CA GLY A 274 13.17 4.34 0.01
C GLY A 274 14.67 4.20 0.26
N ARG A 275 15.36 5.34 0.38
CA ARG A 275 16.76 5.39 0.85
C ARG A 275 16.84 5.13 2.37
N HIS A 276 18.04 4.86 2.89
CA HIS A 276 18.26 4.60 4.31
C HIS A 276 19.59 5.21 4.80
N THR A 277 19.73 5.38 6.11
CA THR A 277 20.98 5.86 6.73
C THR A 277 21.67 4.75 7.53
N SER A 278 21.49 3.46 7.24
CA SER A 278 22.24 2.38 7.94
C SER A 278 23.67 2.25 7.41
N THR A 279 24.67 2.14 8.29
CA THR A 279 26.09 1.90 7.94
C THR A 279 26.34 0.48 7.45
N GLU A 280 25.52 -0.47 7.90
CA GLU A 280 25.60 -1.87 7.51
C GLU A 280 24.51 -2.11 6.44
N HIS A 281 24.84 -2.81 5.35
CA HIS A 281 23.88 -3.44 4.41
C HIS A 281 23.36 -2.67 3.18
N SER A 282 24.06 -1.68 2.63
CA SER A 282 23.61 -1.04 1.36
C SER A 282 23.45 -2.03 0.18
N LEU A 283 24.28 -3.08 0.10
CA LEU A 283 24.15 -4.12 -0.93
C LEU A 283 22.86 -4.93 -0.79
N ALA A 284 22.52 -5.36 0.43
CA ALA A 284 21.29 -6.11 0.68
C ALA A 284 20.05 -5.22 0.52
N TRP A 285 20.15 -3.94 0.88
CA TRP A 285 19.09 -2.96 0.64
C TRP A 285 18.81 -2.75 -0.85
N ASN A 286 19.85 -2.49 -1.66
CA ASN A 286 19.69 -2.38 -3.11
C ASN A 286 19.23 -3.71 -3.73
N SER A 287 19.63 -4.87 -3.17
CA SER A 287 19.11 -6.18 -3.58
C SER A 287 17.59 -6.30 -3.38
N ILE A 288 17.05 -5.86 -2.23
CA ILE A 288 15.60 -5.82 -2.01
C ILE A 288 14.92 -4.87 -3.00
N GLN A 289 15.46 -3.66 -3.20
CA GLN A 289 14.91 -2.69 -4.15
C GLN A 289 14.87 -3.24 -5.57
N GLU A 290 15.93 -3.92 -6.01
CA GLU A 290 16.00 -4.51 -7.35
C GLU A 290 15.01 -5.67 -7.52
N GLN A 291 14.86 -6.51 -6.49
CA GLN A 291 13.83 -7.54 -6.48
C GLN A 291 12.43 -6.93 -6.59
N GLN A 292 12.11 -5.91 -5.79
CA GLN A 292 10.84 -5.20 -5.84
C GLN A 292 10.56 -4.57 -7.21
N ARG A 293 11.59 -4.00 -7.88
CA ARG A 293 11.45 -3.47 -9.24
C ARG A 293 11.05 -4.53 -10.25
N ARG A 294 11.59 -5.75 -10.10
CA ARG A 294 11.37 -6.87 -11.02
C ARG A 294 10.08 -7.66 -10.75
N LEU A 295 9.50 -7.55 -9.56
CA LEU A 295 8.28 -8.29 -9.18
C LEU A 295 7.09 -8.15 -10.16
N PRO A 296 6.81 -7.00 -10.80
CA PRO A 296 5.76 -6.91 -11.83
C PRO A 296 5.95 -7.88 -13.01
N GLY A 297 7.19 -8.28 -13.32
CA GLY A 297 7.51 -9.29 -14.34
C GLY A 297 7.36 -10.74 -13.86
N VAL A 298 7.25 -10.95 -12.54
CA VAL A 298 7.17 -12.27 -11.89
C VAL A 298 5.74 -12.56 -11.42
N ILE A 299 5.05 -11.57 -10.87
CA ILE A 299 3.73 -11.70 -10.26
C ILE A 299 2.71 -10.92 -11.10
N ARG A 300 1.77 -11.62 -11.73
CA ARG A 300 0.67 -10.98 -12.49
C ARG A 300 -0.17 -10.10 -11.59
N HIS A 301 -0.70 -9.00 -12.14
CA HIS A 301 -1.52 -8.01 -11.42
C HIS A 301 -0.81 -7.40 -10.19
N LEU A 302 0.49 -7.16 -10.32
CA LEU A 302 1.29 -6.45 -9.35
C LEU A 302 2.01 -5.29 -10.02
N ASP A 303 1.95 -4.11 -9.42
CA ASP A 303 2.71 -2.93 -9.80
C ASP A 303 3.46 -2.35 -8.59
N VAL A 304 4.49 -1.53 -8.85
CA VAL A 304 5.40 -0.99 -7.83
C VAL A 304 5.54 0.52 -7.93
N ALA A 305 5.49 1.20 -6.78
CA ALA A 305 5.77 2.63 -6.63
C ALA A 305 7.14 2.84 -5.96
N PRO A 306 8.10 3.54 -6.57
CA PRO A 306 9.37 3.86 -5.92
C PRO A 306 9.22 4.94 -4.84
N ALA A 307 10.03 4.82 -3.78
CA ALA A 307 10.10 5.77 -2.67
C ALA A 307 11.49 6.39 -2.45
N VAL A 308 12.47 6.13 -3.33
CA VAL A 308 13.89 6.50 -3.14
C VAL A 308 14.14 8.01 -3.05
N ASP A 309 13.32 8.81 -3.72
CA ASP A 309 13.39 10.27 -3.79
C ASP A 309 12.72 10.96 -2.59
N LEU A 310 11.97 10.21 -1.77
CA LEU A 310 11.20 10.77 -0.67
C LEU A 310 12.08 11.09 0.54
N GLU A 311 11.78 12.21 1.19
CA GLU A 311 12.44 12.61 2.44
C GLU A 311 12.11 11.65 3.58
N LEU A 312 13.00 11.57 4.57
CA LEU A 312 12.87 10.72 5.74
C LEU A 312 12.70 11.59 7.00
N ASP A 313 11.91 11.11 7.97
CA ASP A 313 11.80 11.76 9.29
C ASP A 313 12.78 11.17 10.32
N ASP A 314 13.45 10.07 9.98
CA ASP A 314 14.56 9.47 10.71
C ASP A 314 15.45 8.69 9.73
N GLY A 315 16.28 7.77 10.21
CA GLY A 315 17.22 7.03 9.36
C GLY A 315 16.60 6.06 8.36
N ILE A 316 15.29 5.80 8.40
CA ILE A 316 14.66 4.75 7.58
C ILE A 316 13.19 5.01 7.22
N HIS A 317 12.46 5.81 8.00
CA HIS A 317 11.03 6.04 7.78
C HIS A 317 10.79 7.24 6.87
N ILE A 318 9.94 7.03 5.86
CA ILE A 318 9.48 8.09 4.96
C ILE A 318 8.77 9.16 5.78
N SER A 319 9.10 10.42 5.50
CA SER A 319 8.53 11.59 6.16
C SER A 319 7.02 11.68 6.02
N GLY A 320 6.35 12.39 6.93
CA GLY A 320 4.90 12.60 6.83
C GLY A 320 4.46 13.17 5.46
N ARG A 321 5.21 14.14 4.91
CA ARG A 321 4.98 14.65 3.55
C ARG A 321 5.29 13.61 2.47
N GLY A 322 6.38 12.88 2.60
CA GLY A 322 6.75 11.80 1.67
C GLY A 322 5.68 10.72 1.60
N GLN A 323 5.08 10.34 2.73
CA GLN A 323 3.99 9.38 2.82
C GLN A 323 2.75 9.86 2.06
N GLN A 324 2.44 11.16 2.09
CA GLN A 324 1.35 11.71 1.27
C GLN A 324 1.63 11.59 -0.23
N ILE A 325 2.85 11.87 -0.67
CA ILE A 325 3.27 11.69 -2.07
C ILE A 325 3.17 10.22 -2.47
N LEU A 326 3.65 9.32 -1.61
CA LEU A 326 3.61 7.88 -1.83
C LEU A 326 2.16 7.36 -1.94
N GLY A 327 1.25 7.84 -1.09
CA GLY A 327 -0.18 7.52 -1.20
C GLY A 327 -0.77 7.89 -2.56
N LYS A 328 -0.39 9.06 -3.11
CA LYS A 328 -0.82 9.47 -4.45
C LYS A 328 -0.22 8.60 -5.56
N ARG A 329 1.03 8.16 -5.43
CA ARG A 329 1.66 7.20 -6.37
C ARG A 329 0.93 5.87 -6.37
N LEU A 330 0.62 5.32 -5.20
CA LEU A 330 -0.15 4.08 -5.08
C LEU A 330 -1.56 4.22 -5.69
N ALA A 331 -2.21 5.37 -5.52
CA ALA A 331 -3.53 5.64 -6.12
C ALA A 331 -3.47 5.73 -7.65
N ARG A 332 -2.38 6.29 -8.21
CA ARG A 332 -2.13 6.27 -9.65
C ARG A 332 -2.00 4.83 -10.17
N LEU A 333 -1.22 3.97 -9.51
CA LEU A 333 -1.11 2.56 -9.89
C LEU A 333 -2.47 1.85 -9.83
N ALA A 334 -3.22 2.07 -8.74
CA ALA A 334 -4.57 1.52 -8.56
C ALA A 334 -5.56 1.91 -9.66
N CYS A 335 -5.35 3.06 -10.32
CA CYS A 335 -6.11 3.51 -11.48
C CYS A 335 -5.58 3.00 -12.82
N LYS A 336 -4.86 1.86 -12.82
CA LYS A 336 -4.30 1.18 -14.02
C LYS A 336 -3.31 2.04 -14.83
N SER A 337 -2.63 2.96 -14.15
CA SER A 337 -1.51 3.70 -14.75
C SER A 337 -0.21 3.07 -14.24
N PRO A 338 0.45 2.20 -15.03
CA PRO A 338 1.60 1.43 -14.56
C PRO A 338 2.78 2.34 -14.17
N GLY A 339 3.66 1.81 -13.32
CA GLY A 339 4.89 2.49 -12.92
C GLY A 339 5.87 2.68 -14.09
N ILE A 340 6.84 3.58 -13.90
CA ILE A 340 7.89 3.84 -14.89
C ILE A 340 8.81 2.62 -14.99
N VAL A 341 9.10 2.18 -16.21
CA VAL A 341 9.93 0.99 -16.47
C VAL A 341 11.06 1.36 -17.42
N LEU A 342 12.30 1.00 -17.07
CA LEU A 342 13.43 1.09 -17.98
C LEU A 342 13.23 0.11 -19.14
N GLU A 343 13.23 0.62 -20.36
CA GLU A 343 13.04 -0.17 -21.58
C GLU A 343 14.37 -0.50 -22.26
N LYS A 344 15.26 0.49 -22.37
CA LYS A 344 16.49 0.35 -23.15
C LYS A 344 17.60 1.23 -22.61
N ILE A 345 18.83 0.73 -22.68
CA ILE A 345 20.06 1.50 -22.50
C ILE A 345 20.86 1.42 -23.80
N GLU A 346 21.37 2.56 -24.26
CA GLU A 346 22.15 2.67 -25.49
C GLU A 346 23.39 3.53 -25.26
N VAL A 347 24.54 3.08 -25.76
CA VAL A 347 25.71 3.94 -25.89
C VAL A 347 25.52 4.82 -27.13
N VAL A 348 25.67 6.13 -26.96
CA VAL A 348 25.53 7.11 -28.05
C VAL A 348 26.80 7.94 -28.18
N PRO A 349 27.24 8.25 -29.42
CA PRO A 349 28.41 9.12 -29.63
C PRO A 349 28.17 10.52 -29.06
N THR A 350 29.23 11.16 -28.57
CA THR A 350 29.22 12.59 -28.22
C THR A 350 30.27 13.35 -29.04
N PRO A 351 30.05 14.64 -29.37
CA PRO A 351 31.06 15.46 -30.03
C PRO A 351 32.29 15.76 -29.15
N VAL A 352 32.30 15.33 -27.89
CA VAL A 352 33.41 15.55 -26.95
C VAL A 352 34.58 14.63 -27.27
N MET A 353 35.75 15.23 -27.50
CA MET A 353 37.04 14.54 -27.66
C MET A 353 37.85 14.64 -26.37
N LEU A 354 38.38 13.52 -25.87
CA LEU A 354 39.27 13.46 -24.71
C LEU A 354 40.46 12.54 -25.04
N ASN A 355 41.69 13.05 -24.85
CA ASN A 355 42.93 12.29 -25.12
C ASN A 355 42.97 11.60 -26.50
N ALA A 356 42.55 12.32 -27.55
CA ALA A 356 42.43 11.81 -28.92
C ALA A 356 41.42 10.65 -29.13
N GLN A 357 40.54 10.38 -28.16
CA GLN A 357 39.42 9.45 -28.30
C GLN A 357 38.08 10.18 -28.22
N MET A 358 37.11 9.74 -29.01
CA MET A 358 35.73 10.18 -28.88
C MET A 358 35.14 9.63 -27.59
N ALA A 359 34.64 10.52 -26.73
CA ALA A 359 33.85 10.10 -25.59
C ALA A 359 32.49 9.56 -26.06
N ALA A 360 31.80 8.86 -25.16
CA ALA A 360 30.45 8.36 -25.37
C ALA A 360 29.53 8.76 -24.20
N SER A 361 28.23 8.75 -24.46
CA SER A 361 27.19 8.99 -23.46
C SER A 361 26.25 7.79 -23.40
N LEU A 362 25.47 7.67 -22.33
CA LEU A 362 24.44 6.64 -22.20
C LEU A 362 23.06 7.25 -22.28
N ARG A 363 22.24 6.75 -23.21
CA ARG A 363 20.83 7.09 -23.31
C ARG A 363 20.01 5.97 -22.68
N LEU A 364 19.24 6.31 -21.65
CA LEU A 364 18.27 5.44 -21.02
C LEU A 364 16.88 5.87 -21.48
N THR A 365 16.10 4.93 -22.01
CA THR A 365 14.72 5.16 -22.43
C THR A 365 13.77 4.44 -21.49
N TYR A 366 12.77 5.17 -20.99
CA TYR A 366 11.75 4.65 -20.07
C TYR A 366 10.38 4.59 -20.73
N ARG A 367 9.58 3.58 -20.38
CA ARG A 367 8.15 3.50 -20.72
C ARG A 367 7.29 3.92 -19.53
N ASN A 368 6.01 4.19 -19.82
CA ASN A 368 4.97 4.59 -18.87
C ASN A 368 5.24 5.92 -18.16
N VAL A 369 6.07 6.78 -18.75
CA VAL A 369 6.31 8.15 -18.27
C VAL A 369 5.05 8.98 -18.56
N ALA A 370 4.42 9.52 -17.53
CA ALA A 370 3.31 10.45 -17.70
C ALA A 370 3.85 11.85 -18.02
N GLY A 371 3.55 12.37 -19.21
CA GLY A 371 4.10 13.65 -19.68
C GLY A 371 5.58 13.50 -20.04
N LYS A 372 6.48 13.95 -19.17
CA LYS A 372 7.94 13.91 -19.35
C LYS A 372 8.65 13.63 -18.04
N LEU A 373 9.92 13.22 -18.12
CA LEU A 373 10.83 13.21 -16.98
C LEU A 373 11.25 14.63 -16.62
N GLU A 374 11.25 14.92 -15.34
CA GLU A 374 11.62 16.20 -14.75
C GLU A 374 12.30 16.02 -13.40
N SER A 375 13.02 17.05 -12.94
CA SER A 375 13.70 17.05 -11.66
C SER A 375 13.58 18.40 -10.97
N GLN A 376 13.48 18.39 -9.65
CA GLN A 376 13.64 19.58 -8.83
C GLN A 376 15.15 19.85 -8.68
N GLY A 377 15.66 20.81 -9.44
CA GLY A 377 17.10 21.10 -9.52
C GLY A 377 17.85 20.21 -10.52
N LEU A 378 19.16 20.06 -10.33
CA LEU A 378 20.00 19.22 -11.20
C LEU A 378 19.52 17.76 -11.14
N PRO A 379 19.29 17.07 -12.27
CA PRO A 379 18.91 15.67 -12.26
C PRO A 379 20.08 14.79 -11.79
N THR A 380 19.91 14.08 -10.69
CA THR A 380 20.96 13.25 -10.06
C THR A 380 20.45 11.84 -9.75
N GLY A 381 21.33 11.01 -9.17
CA GLY A 381 20.98 9.68 -8.65
C GLY A 381 21.57 8.53 -9.46
N PHE A 382 22.15 8.81 -10.63
CA PHE A 382 22.83 7.81 -11.45
C PHE A 382 24.29 7.61 -11.04
N ALA A 383 24.75 6.36 -11.12
CA ALA A 383 26.13 5.94 -10.93
C ALA A 383 26.58 5.03 -12.09
N LEU A 384 27.88 5.06 -12.41
CA LEU A 384 28.52 4.11 -13.34
C LEU A 384 29.45 3.21 -12.54
N LEU A 385 29.01 1.97 -12.35
CA LEU A 385 29.70 0.99 -11.53
C LEU A 385 30.66 0.17 -12.39
N ASN A 386 31.88 0.00 -11.90
CA ASN A 386 32.84 -0.93 -12.49
C ASN A 386 32.48 -2.40 -12.17
N GLN A 387 33.29 -3.34 -12.68
CA GLN A 387 33.11 -4.79 -12.45
C GLN A 387 33.16 -5.22 -10.97
N HIS A 388 33.65 -4.36 -10.07
CA HIS A 388 33.68 -4.58 -8.62
C HIS A 388 32.52 -3.89 -7.90
N GLY A 389 31.60 -3.25 -8.63
CA GLY A 389 30.45 -2.54 -8.08
C GLY A 389 30.77 -1.16 -7.51
N HIS A 390 31.96 -0.61 -7.76
CA HIS A 390 32.33 0.72 -7.28
C HIS A 390 31.94 1.80 -8.29
N ASP A 391 31.33 2.88 -7.80
CA ASP A 391 31.06 4.06 -8.61
C ASP A 391 32.36 4.72 -9.07
N THR A 392 32.43 4.97 -10.37
CA THR A 392 33.58 5.59 -11.04
C THR A 392 33.51 7.12 -11.03
N LEU A 393 32.40 7.72 -10.59
CA LEU A 393 32.13 9.16 -10.64
C LEU A 393 32.31 9.75 -12.06
N GLY A 394 32.01 8.92 -13.07
CA GLY A 394 32.25 9.23 -14.49
C GLY A 394 31.19 10.09 -15.18
N ILE A 395 30.09 10.42 -14.49
CA ILE A 395 28.97 11.21 -15.03
C ILE A 395 29.18 12.68 -14.65
N PHE A 396 29.46 13.54 -15.63
CA PHE A 396 29.63 14.98 -15.38
C PHE A 396 28.36 15.81 -15.66
N LYS A 397 27.41 15.26 -16.41
CA LYS A 397 26.13 15.91 -16.72
C LYS A 397 25.04 14.89 -16.98
N THR A 398 23.83 15.18 -16.52
CA THR A 398 22.61 14.43 -16.81
C THR A 398 21.62 15.36 -17.52
N THR A 399 20.97 14.89 -18.58
CA THR A 399 19.96 15.67 -19.32
C THR A 399 18.68 14.85 -19.48
N LEU A 400 17.53 15.49 -19.29
CA LEU A 400 16.21 14.88 -19.44
C LEU A 400 15.56 15.37 -20.74
N HIS A 401 15.00 14.46 -21.53
CA HIS A 401 14.26 14.78 -22.75
C HIS A 401 13.10 13.82 -22.95
N GLY A 402 11.86 14.30 -22.77
CA GLY A 402 10.67 13.46 -22.84
C GLY A 402 10.76 12.30 -21.84
N ASN A 403 10.80 11.06 -22.33
CA ASN A 403 10.94 9.84 -21.54
C ASN A 403 12.39 9.31 -21.47
N GLN A 404 13.38 10.12 -21.85
CA GLN A 404 14.78 9.72 -21.93
C GLN A 404 15.66 10.47 -20.93
N VAL A 405 16.65 9.75 -20.40
CA VAL A 405 17.77 10.30 -19.65
C VAL A 405 19.04 10.14 -20.49
N LEU A 406 19.83 11.19 -20.62
CA LEU A 406 21.15 11.15 -21.24
C LEU A 406 22.23 11.43 -20.18
N LEU A 407 23.07 10.44 -19.92
CA LEU A 407 24.22 10.52 -19.02
C LEU A 407 25.46 10.83 -19.85
N HIS A 408 26.03 12.02 -19.66
CA HIS A 408 27.23 12.47 -20.35
C HIS A 408 28.46 12.03 -19.56
N THR A 409 29.41 11.40 -20.26
CA THR A 409 30.63 10.85 -19.66
C THR A 409 31.87 11.29 -20.42
N ALA A 410 33.02 11.23 -19.76
CA ALA A 410 34.33 11.43 -20.35
C ALA A 410 34.94 10.12 -20.89
N MET A 411 34.19 9.01 -20.89
CA MET A 411 34.70 7.68 -21.21
C MET A 411 34.53 7.35 -22.69
N PRO A 412 35.48 6.63 -23.31
CA PRO A 412 35.29 6.06 -24.65
C PRO A 412 34.25 4.93 -24.62
N GLN A 413 33.62 4.67 -25.76
CA GLN A 413 32.55 3.66 -25.91
C GLN A 413 32.93 2.28 -25.33
N MET A 414 34.11 1.75 -25.68
CA MET A 414 34.56 0.42 -25.22
C MET A 414 34.66 0.31 -23.68
N GLN A 415 34.99 1.41 -22.99
CA GLN A 415 35.02 1.43 -21.53
C GLN A 415 33.59 1.50 -20.98
N LEU A 416 32.74 2.32 -21.58
CA LEU A 416 31.37 2.56 -21.14
C LEU A 416 30.49 1.30 -21.29
N GLU A 417 30.72 0.51 -22.33
CA GLU A 417 30.05 -0.79 -22.56
C GLU A 417 30.34 -1.84 -21.48
N ARG A 418 31.40 -1.64 -20.68
CA ARG A 418 31.76 -2.55 -19.56
C ARG A 418 31.22 -2.07 -18.21
N MET A 419 30.56 -0.92 -18.16
CA MET A 419 30.02 -0.34 -16.92
C MET A 419 28.58 -0.80 -16.70
N THR A 420 28.21 -0.93 -15.44
CA THR A 420 26.81 -1.11 -15.02
C THR A 420 26.24 0.24 -14.63
N VAL A 421 25.12 0.62 -15.24
CA VAL A 421 24.37 1.81 -14.84
C VAL A 421 23.48 1.47 -13.65
N SER A 422 23.50 2.30 -12.62
CA SER A 422 22.58 2.21 -11.48
C SER A 422 21.90 3.55 -11.25
N TYR A 423 20.67 3.54 -10.73
CA TYR A 423 19.96 4.71 -10.21
C TYR A 423 19.59 4.43 -8.76
N GLY A 424 19.94 5.32 -7.83
CA GLY A 424 19.70 5.09 -6.41
C GLY A 424 20.70 4.14 -5.75
N HIS A 425 21.94 4.12 -6.23
CA HIS A 425 22.99 3.23 -5.72
C HIS A 425 23.43 3.59 -4.29
N GLY A 426 23.57 2.57 -3.44
CA GLY A 426 24.15 2.70 -2.11
C GLY A 426 23.16 3.18 -1.04
N ARG A 427 23.72 3.71 0.06
CA ARG A 427 23.03 4.01 1.32
C ARG A 427 22.01 5.14 1.21
N LEU A 428 22.51 6.34 0.93
CA LEU A 428 21.76 7.59 0.96
C LEU A 428 21.86 8.32 -0.39
N PRO A 429 21.42 7.71 -1.50
CA PRO A 429 21.46 8.38 -2.79
C PRO A 429 20.54 9.61 -2.78
N TYR A 430 20.98 10.67 -3.46
CA TYR A 430 20.12 11.79 -3.78
C TYR A 430 19.49 11.56 -5.15
N CYS A 431 18.21 11.15 -5.13
CA CYS A 431 17.39 10.88 -6.30
C CYS A 431 16.28 11.93 -6.36
N ASN A 432 16.05 12.53 -7.53
CA ASN A 432 15.08 13.63 -7.66
C ASN A 432 14.37 13.66 -9.02
N ILE A 433 14.43 12.56 -9.79
CA ILE A 433 13.81 12.48 -11.11
C ILE A 433 12.45 11.79 -11.00
N THR A 434 11.40 12.51 -11.39
CA THR A 434 10.04 12.01 -11.49
C THR A 434 9.50 12.22 -12.90
N ASP A 435 8.34 11.65 -13.21
CA ASP A 435 7.51 12.14 -14.30
C ASP A 435 6.61 13.31 -13.88
N SER A 436 5.84 13.88 -14.83
CA SER A 436 4.98 15.05 -14.58
C SER A 436 3.77 14.77 -13.67
N GLU A 437 3.49 13.50 -13.35
CA GLU A 437 2.52 13.11 -12.32
C GLU A 437 3.18 12.73 -10.99
N GLY A 438 4.50 12.95 -10.85
CA GLY A 438 5.26 12.77 -9.62
C GLY A 438 5.65 11.32 -9.32
N MET A 439 5.60 10.39 -10.28
CA MET A 439 6.14 9.03 -10.09
C MET A 439 7.66 9.08 -10.26
N SER A 440 8.41 8.60 -9.27
CA SER A 440 9.87 8.52 -9.34
C SER A 440 10.33 7.45 -10.32
N LEU A 441 11.52 7.64 -10.90
CA LEU A 441 12.26 6.53 -11.48
C LEU A 441 12.51 5.42 -10.43
N PRO A 442 12.44 4.14 -10.80
CA PRO A 442 12.76 3.04 -9.89
C PRO A 442 14.27 2.92 -9.69
N VAL A 443 14.68 2.45 -8.50
CA VAL A 443 16.06 2.05 -8.22
C VAL A 443 16.42 0.83 -9.06
N MET A 444 17.61 0.83 -9.67
CA MET A 444 18.10 -0.22 -10.58
C MET A 444 19.56 -0.57 -10.35
#